data_AF-A0A9E7NAF3-F1
#
_entry.id   AF-A0A9E7NAF3-F1
#
_cell.length_a   1.000
_cell.length_b   1.000
_cell.length_c   1.000
_cell.angle_alpha   90.00
_cell.angle_beta   90.00
_cell.angle_gamma   90.00
#
_symmetry.space_group_name_H-M   'P 1'
#
loop_
_entity.id
_entity.type
_entity.pdbx_description
1 polymer ?
#
loop_
_entity_poly.entity_id
_entity_poly.type
_entity_poly.pdbx_seq_one_letter_code
_entity_poly.pdbx_strand_id
1 'polypeptide(L)'
;MVSHHAAWEDTEDGYKNGEIGVFVTPTYVVSKEGVNYARESDTGANANVYSVSFRTGIESGYERRKSLVDFKDPRTAWEYANLATHYIEHANIAEFAVLELQGRGTPTDQNWIPDGVVADMAAEEVMRKMLGRHESQLDDALERVSAAIS
;
A
#
# COMPACT_ATOMS: atom_id res chain seq x y z
N MET A 1 -0.72 -13.20 10.95
CA MET A 1 -1.03 -11.86 10.41
C MET A 1 0.05 -10.94 10.92
N VAL A 2 0.69 -10.20 10.03
CA VAL A 2 1.80 -9.28 10.36
C VAL A 2 1.19 -7.97 10.87
N SER A 3 1.59 -7.52 12.07
CA SER A 3 1.23 -6.19 12.58
C SER A 3 1.97 -5.11 11.81
N HIS A 4 1.57 -3.84 11.88
CA HIS A 4 2.36 -2.74 11.33
C HIS A 4 3.75 -2.65 12.00
N HIS A 5 4.68 -1.94 11.37
CA HIS A 5 6.01 -1.70 11.91
C HIS A 5 5.94 -0.85 13.19
N ALA A 6 6.74 -1.18 14.20
CA ALA A 6 6.64 -0.59 15.55
C ALA A 6 6.90 0.93 15.63
N ALA A 7 7.56 1.50 14.61
CA ALA A 7 7.76 2.96 14.49
C ALA A 7 6.52 3.70 13.98
N TRP A 8 5.47 2.97 13.61
CA TRP A 8 4.24 3.52 13.04
C TRP A 8 3.12 3.43 14.07
N GLU A 9 2.30 4.48 14.13
CA GLU A 9 1.13 4.56 14.98
C GLU A 9 -0.11 4.05 14.26
N ASP A 10 -0.90 3.23 14.94
CA ASP A 10 -2.21 2.77 14.48
C ASP A 10 -3.25 3.89 14.58
N THR A 11 -3.99 4.11 13.50
CA THR A 11 -5.03 5.13 13.38
C THR A 11 -6.27 4.54 12.75
N GLU A 12 -7.42 5.21 12.91
CA GLU A 12 -8.72 4.69 12.42
C GLU A 12 -8.71 4.34 10.92
N ASP A 13 -7.95 5.08 10.11
CA ASP A 13 -7.93 4.96 8.65
C ASP A 13 -6.57 4.51 8.08
N GLY A 14 -5.63 4.07 8.94
CA GLY A 14 -4.33 3.57 8.49
C GLY A 14 -3.22 3.63 9.54
N TYR A 15 -2.00 3.83 9.07
CA TYR A 15 -0.79 3.90 9.88
C TYR A 15 -0.02 5.18 9.59
N LYS A 16 0.52 5.83 10.62
CA LYS A 16 1.30 7.07 10.49
C LYS A 16 2.68 6.96 11.11
N ASN A 17 3.66 7.66 10.52
CA ASN A 17 4.98 7.88 11.09
C ASN A 17 5.40 9.32 10.78
N GLY A 18 5.20 10.22 11.74
CA GLY A 18 5.43 11.66 11.54
C GLY A 18 4.60 12.23 10.38
N GLU A 19 5.28 12.86 9.41
CA GLU A 19 4.62 13.51 8.27
C GLU A 19 4.17 12.54 7.16
N ILE A 20 4.43 11.23 7.29
CA ILE A 20 4.04 10.23 6.30
C ILE A 20 3.04 9.22 6.86
N GLY A 21 2.28 8.57 5.97
CA GLY A 21 1.31 7.55 6.38
C GLY A 21 0.87 6.62 5.24
N VAL A 22 0.38 5.44 5.59
CA VAL A 22 -0.27 4.47 4.70
C VAL A 22 -1.71 4.32 5.14
N PHE A 23 -2.66 4.62 4.25
CA PHE A 23 -4.08 4.72 4.57
C PHE A 23 -4.91 3.77 3.74
N VAL A 24 -5.94 3.20 4.37
CA VAL A 24 -6.96 2.37 3.75
C VAL A 24 -8.25 3.17 3.68
N THR A 25 -8.67 3.55 2.49
CA THR A 25 -9.88 4.38 2.29
C THR A 25 -10.93 3.57 1.51
N PRO A 26 -12.16 3.39 2.05
CA PRO A 26 -13.27 2.86 1.27
C PRO A 26 -13.57 3.79 0.08
N THR A 27 -13.55 3.23 -1.13
CA THR A 27 -13.70 3.99 -2.38
C THR A 27 -14.75 3.33 -3.27
N TYR A 28 -15.43 4.13 -4.08
CA TYR A 28 -16.25 3.64 -5.18
C TYR A 28 -15.51 3.76 -6.51
N VAL A 29 -15.26 2.63 -7.17
CA VAL A 29 -14.62 2.55 -8.48
C VAL A 29 -15.60 1.98 -9.51
N VAL A 30 -15.77 2.67 -10.63
CA VAL A 30 -16.55 2.22 -11.78
C VAL A 30 -15.59 1.82 -12.88
N SER A 31 -15.71 0.58 -13.38
CA SER A 31 -15.02 0.18 -14.61
C SER A 31 -15.88 0.51 -15.82
N LYS A 32 -15.36 1.32 -16.74
CA LYS A 32 -15.99 1.60 -18.02
C LYS A 32 -14.96 1.39 -19.13
N GLU A 33 -15.29 0.53 -20.09
CA GLU A 33 -14.43 0.23 -21.26
C GLU A 33 -13.02 -0.28 -20.86
N GLY A 34 -12.92 -0.99 -19.74
CA GLY A 34 -11.65 -1.49 -19.21
C GLY A 34 -10.84 -0.45 -18.41
N VAL A 35 -11.32 0.80 -18.31
CA VAL A 35 -10.69 1.84 -17.50
C VAL A 35 -11.44 2.00 -16.18
N ASN A 36 -10.70 1.98 -15.08
CA ASN A 36 -11.26 2.15 -13.74
C ASN A 36 -11.24 3.62 -13.32
N TYR A 37 -12.41 4.14 -12.96
CA TYR A 37 -12.59 5.51 -12.49
C TYR A 37 -13.00 5.51 -11.01
N ALA A 38 -12.16 6.08 -10.15
CA ALA A 38 -12.55 6.37 -8.78
C ALA A 38 -13.51 7.57 -8.75
N ARG A 39 -14.63 7.44 -8.06
CA ARG A 39 -15.55 8.55 -7.81
C ARG A 39 -15.28 9.06 -6.39
N GLU A 40 -14.52 10.15 -6.29
CA GLU A 40 -14.07 10.73 -5.02
C GLU A 40 -15.21 11.11 -4.06
N SER A 41 -16.44 11.28 -4.56
CA SER A 41 -17.60 11.73 -3.77
C SER A 41 -18.41 10.63 -3.10
N ASP A 42 -18.14 9.35 -3.36
CA ASP A 42 -18.91 8.20 -2.83
C ASP A 42 -18.08 7.40 -1.79
N THR A 43 -17.47 8.09 -0.85
CA THR A 43 -16.79 7.48 0.30
C THR A 43 -17.83 7.08 1.36
N GLY A 44 -17.80 5.82 1.82
CA GLY A 44 -18.71 5.31 2.86
C GLY A 44 -19.66 4.21 2.36
N ALA A 45 -20.97 4.40 2.51
CA ALA A 45 -21.99 3.33 2.37
C ALA A 45 -22.05 2.66 0.97
N ASN A 46 -21.57 3.34 -0.06
CA ASN A 46 -21.58 2.84 -1.43
C ASN A 46 -20.21 2.32 -1.88
N ALA A 47 -19.18 2.33 -1.02
CA ALA A 47 -17.85 1.88 -1.39
C ALA A 47 -17.89 0.42 -1.87
N ASN A 48 -17.24 0.16 -3.01
CA ASN A 48 -17.18 -1.17 -3.59
C ASN A 48 -15.76 -1.75 -3.60
N VAL A 49 -14.76 -0.97 -3.14
CA VAL A 49 -13.35 -1.32 -2.99
C VAL A 49 -12.72 -0.59 -1.80
N TYR A 50 -11.51 -1.00 -1.44
CA TYR A 50 -10.68 -0.40 -0.40
C TYR A 50 -9.33 -0.01 -1.01
N SER A 51 -9.10 1.30 -1.12
CA SER A 51 -7.90 1.88 -1.73
C SER A 51 -6.80 2.05 -0.69
N VAL A 52 -5.64 1.45 -0.93
CA VAL A 52 -4.43 1.69 -0.14
C VAL A 52 -3.65 2.83 -0.77
N SER A 53 -3.30 3.84 0.02
CA SER A 53 -2.55 5.00 -0.46
C SER A 53 -1.46 5.45 0.51
N PHE A 54 -0.35 5.89 -0.03
CA PHE A 54 0.70 6.57 0.72
C PHE A 54 0.44 8.07 0.71
N ARG A 55 0.54 8.72 1.88
CA ARG A 55 0.38 10.17 2.03
C ARG A 55 1.63 10.75 2.68
N THR A 56 2.02 11.95 2.23
CA THR A 56 3.10 12.75 2.85
C THR A 56 2.64 14.16 3.11
N GLY A 57 3.29 14.86 4.05
CA GLY A 57 2.94 16.23 4.40
C GLY A 57 1.57 16.36 5.08
N ILE A 58 1.14 15.31 5.81
CA ILE A 58 -0.18 15.22 6.46
C ILE A 58 -0.36 16.39 7.45
N GLU A 59 0.69 16.78 8.17
CA GLU A 59 0.64 17.84 9.18
C GLU A 59 1.00 19.23 8.63
N SER A 60 1.52 19.32 7.41
CA SER A 60 2.04 20.56 6.83
C SER A 60 1.03 21.31 5.96
N GLY A 61 -0.16 20.73 5.71
CA GLY A 61 -1.19 21.31 4.83
C GLY A 61 -0.88 21.19 3.34
N TYR A 62 0.25 20.59 2.97
CA TYR A 62 0.65 20.31 1.59
C TYR A 62 0.58 18.80 1.30
N GLU A 63 -0.49 18.16 1.77
CA GLU A 63 -0.64 16.71 1.68
C GLU A 63 -0.53 16.24 0.22
N ARG A 64 0.36 15.28 -0.02
CA ARG A 64 0.46 14.60 -1.31
C ARG A 64 0.01 13.17 -1.14
N ARG A 65 -0.92 12.74 -2.00
CA ARG A 65 -1.44 11.37 -2.02
C ARG A 65 -0.90 10.62 -3.23
N LYS A 66 -0.42 9.39 -3.01
CA LYS A 66 -0.02 8.42 -4.03
C LYS A 66 -0.84 7.15 -3.83
N SER A 67 -1.62 6.76 -4.85
CA SER A 67 -2.33 5.47 -4.82
C SER A 67 -1.33 4.32 -4.96
N LEU A 68 -1.50 3.26 -4.17
CA LEU A 68 -0.69 2.05 -4.26
C LEU A 68 -1.49 0.95 -4.98
N VAL A 69 -2.57 0.46 -4.35
CA VAL A 69 -3.40 -0.65 -4.85
C VAL A 69 -4.83 -0.50 -4.35
N ASP A 70 -5.80 -0.91 -5.19
CA ASP A 70 -7.19 -1.06 -4.80
C ASP A 70 -7.54 -2.54 -4.59
N PHE A 71 -8.17 -2.86 -3.46
CA PHE A 71 -8.59 -4.23 -3.13
C PHE A 71 -10.11 -4.35 -3.02
N LYS A 72 -10.65 -5.51 -3.39
CA LYS A 72 -12.06 -5.83 -3.17
C LYS A 72 -12.37 -6.11 -1.71
N ASP A 73 -11.45 -6.80 -1.04
CA ASP A 73 -11.59 -7.24 0.34
C ASP A 73 -10.89 -6.28 1.32
N PRO A 74 -11.58 -5.77 2.35
CA PRO A 74 -11.00 -4.81 3.31
C PRO A 74 -9.85 -5.40 4.10
N ARG A 75 -9.95 -6.68 4.48
CA ARG A 75 -8.93 -7.32 5.29
C ARG A 75 -7.61 -7.41 4.52
N THR A 76 -7.69 -7.77 3.24
CA THR A 76 -6.52 -7.81 2.35
C THR A 76 -5.89 -6.43 2.18
N ALA A 77 -6.69 -5.36 2.08
CA ALA A 77 -6.19 -3.98 2.02
C ALA A 77 -5.39 -3.60 3.30
N TRP A 78 -5.92 -3.96 4.47
CA TRP A 78 -5.23 -3.74 5.75
C TRP A 78 -3.98 -4.59 5.90
N GLU A 79 -4.02 -5.85 5.47
CA GLU A 79 -2.83 -6.73 5.45
C GLU A 79 -1.74 -6.13 4.53
N TYR A 80 -2.11 -5.59 3.37
CA TYR A 80 -1.16 -4.89 2.50
C TYR A 80 -0.61 -3.63 3.14
N ALA A 81 -1.45 -2.83 3.81
CA ALA A 81 -1.01 -1.64 4.52
C ALA A 81 0.00 -1.98 5.64
N ASN A 82 -0.23 -3.05 6.39
CA ASN A 82 0.73 -3.55 7.39
C ASN A 82 2.08 -3.87 6.76
N LEU A 83 2.10 -4.66 5.68
CA LEU A 83 3.33 -5.01 4.96
C LEU A 83 4.06 -3.76 4.44
N ALA A 84 3.31 -2.76 3.95
CA ALA A 84 3.89 -1.54 3.40
C ALA A 84 4.64 -0.73 4.46
N THR A 85 4.17 -0.71 5.72
CA THR A 85 4.89 -0.02 6.80
C THR A 85 6.29 -0.61 7.03
N HIS A 86 6.42 -1.95 7.03
CA HIS A 86 7.71 -2.62 7.17
C HIS A 86 8.63 -2.35 5.98
N TYR A 87 8.09 -2.43 4.77
CA TYR A 87 8.87 -2.22 3.56
C TYR A 87 9.40 -0.77 3.47
N ILE A 88 8.54 0.21 3.75
CA ILE A 88 8.91 1.63 3.73
C ILE A 88 9.98 1.93 4.78
N GLU A 89 9.86 1.37 5.98
CA GLU A 89 10.85 1.55 7.04
C GLU A 89 12.18 0.86 6.72
N HIS A 90 12.14 -0.30 6.06
CA HIS A 90 13.35 -0.99 5.63
C HIS A 90 14.13 -0.19 4.58
N ALA A 91 13.44 0.57 3.74
CA ALA A 91 14.06 1.31 2.66
C ALA A 91 14.83 2.54 3.15
N ASN A 92 16.00 2.78 2.56
CA ASN A 92 16.82 3.97 2.88
C ASN A 92 16.11 5.30 2.54
N ILE A 93 15.21 5.27 1.55
CA ILE A 93 14.48 6.44 1.05
C ILE A 93 13.03 6.03 0.79
N ALA A 94 12.11 6.50 1.62
CA ALA A 94 10.68 6.17 1.54
C ALA A 94 10.07 6.46 0.16
N GLU A 95 10.53 7.53 -0.52
CA GLU A 95 10.02 7.86 -1.85
C GLU A 95 10.33 6.80 -2.90
N PHE A 96 11.49 6.13 -2.81
CA PHE A 96 11.85 5.03 -3.72
C PHE A 96 11.06 3.77 -3.41
N ALA A 97 10.90 3.44 -2.13
CA ALA A 97 10.04 2.34 -1.70
C ALA A 97 8.61 2.49 -2.24
N VAL A 98 8.07 3.71 -2.16
CA VAL A 98 6.72 4.01 -2.66
C VAL A 98 6.64 3.90 -4.17
N LEU A 99 7.68 4.29 -4.92
CA LEU A 99 7.71 4.09 -6.38
C LEU A 99 7.69 2.59 -6.74
N GLU A 100 8.44 1.76 -6.00
CA GLU A 100 8.43 0.30 -6.16
C GLU A 100 7.07 -0.29 -5.80
N LEU A 101 6.45 0.16 -4.70
CA LEU A 101 5.08 -0.22 -4.29
C LEU A 101 3.99 0.32 -5.23
N GLN A 102 4.31 1.18 -6.19
CA GLN A 102 3.42 1.56 -7.30
C GLN A 102 3.66 0.71 -8.56
N GLY A 103 4.59 -0.25 -8.51
CA GLY A 103 5.11 -0.97 -9.68
C GLY A 103 5.89 -0.07 -10.64
N ARG A 104 6.25 1.15 -10.20
CA ARG A 104 6.93 2.20 -10.99
C ARG A 104 8.41 2.28 -10.62
N GLY A 105 9.10 1.14 -10.67
CA GLY A 105 10.57 1.05 -10.63
C GLY A 105 11.20 1.15 -12.03
N THR A 106 12.49 0.79 -12.16
CA THR A 106 13.09 0.54 -13.48
C THR A 106 12.22 -0.50 -14.20
N PRO A 107 11.62 -0.19 -15.37
CA PRO A 107 10.79 -1.15 -16.08
C PRO A 107 11.62 -2.38 -16.41
N THR A 108 11.24 -3.51 -15.82
CA THR A 108 11.70 -4.83 -16.22
C THR A 108 10.46 -5.62 -16.62
N ASP A 109 10.64 -6.70 -17.37
CA ASP A 109 9.56 -7.63 -17.73
C ASP A 109 8.91 -8.31 -16.50
N GLN A 110 9.36 -7.98 -15.28
CA GLN A 110 8.94 -8.58 -14.01
C GLN A 110 8.12 -7.64 -13.12
N ASN A 111 8.05 -6.34 -13.42
CA ASN A 111 7.22 -5.43 -12.61
C ASN A 111 5.76 -5.56 -13.05
N TRP A 112 4.90 -6.04 -12.15
CA TRP A 112 3.47 -6.13 -12.40
C TRP A 112 2.75 -4.93 -11.76
N ILE A 113 1.91 -4.25 -12.55
CA ILE A 113 1.00 -3.22 -12.06
C ILE A 113 -0.42 -3.81 -12.18
N PRO A 114 -1.21 -3.83 -11.09
CA PRO A 114 -2.59 -4.28 -11.16
C PRO A 114 -3.39 -3.48 -12.18
N ASP A 115 -4.08 -4.16 -13.10
CA ASP A 115 -5.05 -3.52 -13.98
C ASP A 115 -6.38 -3.37 -13.24
N GLY A 116 -6.40 -2.43 -12.29
CA GLY A 116 -7.57 -2.14 -11.46
C GLY A 116 -7.59 -2.81 -10.09
N VAL A 117 -8.77 -3.33 -9.74
CA VAL A 117 -9.11 -3.81 -8.41
C VAL A 117 -8.66 -5.27 -8.25
N VAL A 118 -7.89 -5.54 -7.20
CA VAL A 118 -7.47 -6.90 -6.84
C VAL A 118 -8.55 -7.58 -6.00
N ALA A 119 -9.04 -8.74 -6.43
CA ALA A 119 -10.10 -9.48 -5.72
C ALA A 119 -9.66 -10.84 -5.17
N ASP A 120 -8.78 -11.57 -5.87
CA ASP A 120 -8.51 -12.99 -5.61
C ASP A 120 -7.01 -13.26 -5.35
N MET A 121 -6.33 -12.36 -4.67
CA MET A 121 -4.90 -12.47 -4.38
C MET A 121 -4.58 -11.98 -2.97
N ALA A 122 -3.71 -12.71 -2.27
CA ALA A 122 -3.25 -12.31 -0.95
C ALA A 122 -2.39 -11.04 -1.01
N ALA A 123 -2.43 -10.23 0.05
CA ALA A 123 -1.70 -8.97 0.14
C ALA A 123 -0.19 -9.12 -0.12
N GLU A 124 0.42 -10.15 0.45
CA GLU A 124 1.85 -10.43 0.27
C GLU A 124 2.18 -10.80 -1.17
N GLU A 125 1.35 -11.63 -1.81
CA GLU A 125 1.54 -12.02 -3.21
C GLU A 125 1.43 -10.81 -4.15
N VAL A 126 0.47 -9.91 -3.90
CA VAL A 126 0.35 -8.64 -4.63
C VAL A 126 1.60 -7.81 -4.47
N MET A 127 2.09 -7.62 -3.24
CA MET A 127 3.28 -6.82 -2.97
C MET A 127 4.50 -7.39 -3.68
N ARG A 128 4.74 -8.70 -3.59
CA ARG A 128 5.87 -9.36 -4.28
C ARG A 128 5.81 -9.15 -5.79
N LYS A 129 4.64 -9.33 -6.41
CA LYS A 129 4.45 -9.07 -7.85
C LYS A 129 4.72 -7.61 -8.23
N MET A 130 4.33 -6.66 -7.38
CA MET A 130 4.59 -5.23 -7.63
C MET A 130 6.07 -4.86 -7.47
N LEU A 131 6.75 -5.45 -6.48
CA LEU A 131 8.18 -5.27 -6.26
C LEU A 131 9.04 -5.94 -7.36
N GLY A 132 8.51 -6.98 -8.01
CA GLY A 132 9.19 -7.69 -9.09
C GLY A 132 10.55 -8.22 -8.61
N ARG A 133 11.64 -7.73 -9.23
CA ARG A 133 13.02 -8.12 -8.85
C ARG A 133 13.40 -7.78 -7.39
N HIS A 134 12.65 -6.90 -6.74
CA HIS A 134 12.87 -6.47 -5.36
C HIS A 134 12.05 -7.30 -4.35
N GLU A 135 11.36 -8.37 -4.77
CA GLU A 135 10.51 -9.16 -3.87
C GLU A 135 11.25 -9.71 -2.63
N SER A 136 12.54 -10.03 -2.74
CA SER A 136 13.34 -10.54 -1.61
C SER A 136 13.56 -9.49 -0.53
N GLN A 137 13.48 -8.19 -0.87
CA GLN A 137 13.60 -7.11 0.12
C GLN A 137 12.39 -7.07 1.07
N LEU A 138 11.26 -7.66 0.68
CA LEU A 138 10.13 -7.85 1.58
C LEU A 138 10.48 -8.84 2.71
N ASP A 139 11.18 -9.92 2.40
CA ASP A 139 11.64 -10.89 3.41
C ASP A 139 12.63 -10.23 4.38
N ASP A 140 13.61 -9.49 3.86
CA ASP A 140 14.57 -8.73 4.68
C ASP A 140 13.89 -7.71 5.60
N ALA A 141 12.82 -7.06 5.12
CA ALA A 141 12.02 -6.13 5.90
C ALA A 141 11.28 -6.83 7.05
N LEU A 142 10.75 -8.04 6.82
CA LEU A 142 9.99 -8.81 7.81
C LEU A 142 10.90 -9.55 8.81
N GLU A 143 12.07 -10.03 8.39
CA GLU A 143 13.01 -10.77 9.26
C GLU A 143 13.66 -9.87 10.31
N ARG A 144 14.00 -8.61 9.97
CA ARG A 144 14.55 -7.64 10.94
C ARG A 144 13.63 -7.41 12.14
N VAL A 145 12.32 -7.51 11.93
CA VAL A 145 11.31 -7.36 12.99
C VAL A 145 11.37 -8.55 13.94
N SER A 146 11.51 -9.78 13.42
CA SER A 146 11.64 -10.99 14.24
C SER A 146 12.91 -10.98 15.10
N ALA A 147 14.01 -10.47 14.53
CA ALA A 147 15.29 -10.36 15.23
C ALA A 147 15.32 -9.26 16.31
N ALA A 148 14.51 -8.20 16.19
CA ALA A 148 14.43 -7.12 17.17
C ALA A 148 13.59 -7.47 18.42
N ILE A 149 12.82 -8.56 18.37
CA ILE A 149 11.92 -9.02 19.44
C ILE A 149 12.47 -10.27 20.16
N SER A 150 13.58 -10.85 19.66
CA SER A 150 14.26 -12.02 20.23
C SER A 150 15.40 -11.61 21.18
#